data_AF-A0A8V0Y2X4-F1
#
_entry.id   AF-A0A8V0Y2X4-F1
#
_cell.length_a   1.000
_cell.length_b   1.000
_cell.length_c   1.000
_cell.angle_alpha   90.00
_cell.angle_beta   90.00
_cell.angle_gamma   90.00
#
_symmetry.space_group_name_H-M   'P 1'
#
loop_
_entity.id
_entity.type
_entity.pdbx_description
1 polymer ?
#
loop_
_entity_poly.entity_id
_entity_poly.type
_entity_poly.pdbx_seq_one_letter_code
_entity_poly.pdbx_strand_id
1 'polypeptide(L)'
;MNNQKFGTMLDEWEEHHLCDVGEFLCHDRMTCVSQHWLCDGEPDCPDDSDESVDTCPEEQDFKCPLNYMTCIGTNKCIHLSQLCNGVYDCSDGYDEGVHCRELLPRCQQMNCQYKCAITRNGSKCYCGDGYETSNDGRSCTDLNECNTYGSCSQMCVNTDGSYTCSCVEGYVLQPDNKSCKAKNEPADRPPFLLIANSETIEVLHLNGSKVSARTPVKGSSVLTLDYSYREDTICWIESRDLASQLKCTKITKAGKLTDEWIINVVQYLHICSR
;
A
#
# COMPACT_ATOMS: atom_id res chain seq x y z
N MET A 1 36.14 17.54 -61.52
CA MET A 1 34.90 18.14 -62.06
C MET A 1 33.97 18.38 -60.88
N ASN A 2 33.59 19.65 -60.69
CA ASN A 2 32.42 20.19 -59.96
C ASN A 2 31.38 19.14 -59.49
N ASN A 3 30.79 19.22 -58.29
CA ASN A 3 29.92 20.32 -57.86
C ASN A 3 29.48 20.19 -56.37
N GLN A 4 29.11 21.35 -55.81
CA GLN A 4 28.59 21.65 -54.46
C GLN A 4 27.29 20.94 -54.04
N LYS A 5 27.08 20.82 -52.71
CA LYS A 5 26.08 21.56 -51.88
C LYS A 5 26.16 21.05 -50.41
N PHE A 6 26.61 21.82 -49.40
CA PHE A 6 25.96 22.86 -48.57
C PHE A 6 24.70 22.44 -47.77
N GLY A 7 24.79 22.56 -46.42
CA GLY A 7 23.71 22.56 -45.41
C GLY A 7 24.23 22.14 -44.02
N THR A 8 24.73 23.07 -43.17
CA THR A 8 24.07 23.68 -41.96
C THR A 8 23.64 22.66 -40.90
N MET A 9 24.31 22.52 -39.75
CA MET A 9 24.27 23.34 -38.51
C MET A 9 23.08 23.01 -37.59
N LEU A 10 23.42 22.36 -36.46
CA LEU A 10 22.74 22.23 -35.15
C LEU A 10 21.55 21.25 -34.96
N ASP A 11 21.45 20.76 -33.71
CA ASP A 11 20.34 20.08 -33.02
C ASP A 11 20.23 18.55 -33.28
N GLU A 12 20.19 17.61 -32.31
CA GLU A 12 19.98 17.57 -30.86
C GLU A 12 20.70 16.31 -30.30
N TRP A 13 21.27 16.40 -29.09
CA TRP A 13 21.66 15.21 -28.33
C TRP A 13 20.42 14.76 -27.55
N GLU A 14 19.68 13.75 -28.03
CA GLU A 14 18.66 13.09 -27.21
C GLU A 14 19.38 12.36 -26.06
N GLU A 15 19.45 13.00 -24.89
CA GLU A 15 19.77 12.34 -23.63
C GLU A 15 18.64 11.36 -23.31
N HIS A 16 18.84 10.08 -23.66
CA HIS A 16 17.98 9.01 -23.18
C HIS A 16 18.09 8.96 -21.64
N HIS A 17 17.07 9.44 -20.94
CA HIS A 17 16.90 9.21 -19.51
C HIS A 17 16.75 7.71 -19.29
N LEU A 18 17.79 7.10 -18.71
CA LEU A 18 17.82 5.70 -18.33
C LEU A 18 17.57 5.64 -16.82
N CYS A 19 16.48 4.99 -16.42
CA CYS A 19 16.22 4.71 -15.01
C CYS A 19 17.24 3.69 -14.47
N ASP A 20 17.41 3.66 -13.14
CA ASP A 20 18.31 2.72 -12.50
C ASP A 20 17.77 1.28 -12.58
N VAL A 21 18.64 0.29 -12.30
CA VAL A 21 18.24 -1.13 -12.33
C VAL A 21 17.17 -1.38 -11.28
N GLY A 22 15.97 -1.80 -11.72
CA GLY A 22 14.81 -2.03 -10.84
C GLY A 22 13.76 -0.92 -10.89
N GLU A 23 13.94 0.07 -11.76
CA GLU A 23 12.97 1.14 -12.03
C GLU A 23 12.35 0.98 -13.43
N PHE A 24 11.15 1.54 -13.58
CA PHE A 24 10.40 1.62 -14.82
C PHE A 24 10.28 3.09 -15.26
N LEU A 25 10.63 3.36 -16.51
CA LEU A 25 10.46 4.68 -17.11
C LEU A 25 9.02 4.84 -17.58
N CYS A 26 8.30 5.78 -16.97
CA CYS A 26 6.95 6.18 -17.39
C CYS A 26 6.94 6.63 -18.86
N HIS A 27 5.78 6.60 -19.51
CA HIS A 27 5.68 6.93 -20.92
C HIS A 27 5.91 8.42 -21.20
N ASP A 28 5.84 9.26 -20.17
CA ASP A 28 6.30 10.65 -20.15
C ASP A 28 7.81 10.80 -20.44
N ARG A 29 8.58 9.70 -20.40
CA ARG A 29 10.04 9.61 -20.59
C ARG A 29 10.87 10.44 -19.61
N MET A 30 10.27 10.86 -18.50
CA MET A 30 10.87 11.75 -17.52
C MET A 30 10.83 11.16 -16.11
N THR A 31 9.80 10.39 -15.80
CA THR A 31 9.57 9.86 -14.46
C THR A 31 9.99 8.39 -14.38
N CYS A 32 10.75 8.05 -13.34
CA CYS A 32 11.10 6.67 -13.02
C CYS A 32 10.34 6.25 -11.76
N VAL A 33 9.59 5.17 -11.85
CA VAL A 33 8.89 4.54 -10.70
C VAL A 33 9.53 3.20 -10.39
N SER A 34 9.32 2.65 -9.19
CA SER A 34 9.82 1.31 -8.89
C SER A 34 9.12 0.28 -9.77
N GLN A 35 9.84 -0.75 -10.23
CA GLN A 35 9.19 -1.89 -10.90
C GLN A 35 8.19 -2.62 -9.99
N HIS A 36 8.25 -2.42 -8.67
CA HIS A 36 7.29 -2.95 -7.72
C HIS A 36 5.95 -2.19 -7.68
N TRP A 37 5.91 -0.99 -8.25
CA TRP A 37 4.72 -0.14 -8.40
C TRP A 37 4.09 -0.28 -9.78
N LEU A 38 4.57 -1.25 -10.56
CA LEU A 38 3.92 -1.61 -11.80
C LEU A 38 2.69 -2.47 -11.50
N CYS A 39 1.54 -2.03 -11.97
CA CYS A 39 0.30 -2.80 -11.95
C CYS A 39 -0.16 -3.13 -10.53
N ASP A 40 0.05 -2.22 -9.57
CA ASP A 40 -0.38 -2.41 -8.19
C ASP A 40 -1.75 -1.78 -7.90
N GLY A 41 -2.34 -1.14 -8.91
CA GLY A 41 -3.67 -0.52 -8.86
C GLY A 41 -3.67 0.93 -8.38
N GLU A 42 -2.49 1.52 -8.09
CA GLU A 42 -2.33 2.93 -7.81
C GLU A 42 -1.51 3.63 -8.93
N PRO A 43 -1.96 4.78 -9.45
CA PRO A 43 -1.21 5.52 -10.45
C PRO A 43 0.00 6.22 -9.83
N ASP A 44 1.19 5.63 -9.94
CA ASP A 44 2.45 6.21 -9.49
C ASP A 44 3.16 7.00 -10.61
N CYS A 45 2.91 6.67 -11.88
CA CYS A 45 3.30 7.54 -12.97
C CYS A 45 2.35 8.75 -13.10
N PRO A 46 2.87 9.97 -13.39
CA PRO A 46 2.04 11.15 -13.63
C PRO A 46 1.07 11.00 -14.81
N ASP A 47 1.39 10.10 -15.74
CA ASP A 47 0.65 9.75 -16.94
C ASP A 47 -0.06 8.39 -16.85
N ASP A 48 -0.11 7.75 -15.67
CA ASP A 48 -0.80 6.47 -15.43
C ASP A 48 -0.25 5.30 -16.28
N SER A 49 0.98 5.45 -16.77
CA SER A 49 1.61 4.53 -17.72
C SER A 49 2.11 3.24 -17.07
N ASP A 50 2.39 3.28 -15.79
CA ASP A 50 2.67 2.13 -14.93
C ASP A 50 1.47 1.20 -14.75
N GLU A 51 0.24 1.73 -14.80
CA GLU A 51 -1.02 0.96 -14.71
C GLU A 51 -1.66 0.71 -16.09
N SER A 52 -1.03 1.18 -17.16
CA SER A 52 -1.60 1.06 -18.51
C SER A 52 -1.61 -0.40 -19.00
N VAL A 53 -2.61 -0.72 -19.83
CA VAL A 53 -2.79 -2.05 -20.43
C VAL A 53 -1.60 -2.47 -21.32
N ASP A 54 -0.84 -1.50 -21.84
CA ASP A 54 0.35 -1.77 -22.67
C ASP A 54 1.59 -2.14 -21.83
N THR A 55 1.66 -1.66 -20.58
CA THR A 55 2.77 -1.94 -19.63
C THR A 55 2.47 -3.17 -18.78
N CYS A 56 1.23 -3.31 -18.33
CA CYS A 56 0.79 -4.41 -17.49
C CYS A 56 0.39 -5.61 -18.34
N PRO A 57 1.02 -6.79 -18.20
CA PRO A 57 0.47 -7.99 -18.82
C PRO A 57 -0.97 -8.18 -18.31
N GLU A 58 -1.92 -8.41 -19.23
CA GLU A 58 -3.34 -8.72 -18.94
C GLU A 58 -3.53 -9.96 -18.02
N GLU A 59 -2.43 -10.59 -17.60
CA GLU A 59 -2.39 -11.68 -16.63
C GLU A 59 -2.00 -11.16 -15.23
N GLN A 60 -2.68 -10.12 -14.74
CA GLN A 60 -2.97 -10.16 -13.30
C GLN A 60 -3.90 -11.34 -13.10
N ASP A 61 -3.35 -12.43 -12.56
CA ASP A 61 -4.10 -13.54 -11.97
C ASP A 61 -5.10 -12.97 -10.96
N PHE A 62 -6.28 -12.54 -11.45
CA PHE A 62 -7.34 -12.02 -10.62
C PHE A 62 -7.85 -13.18 -9.76
N LYS A 63 -7.26 -13.30 -8.57
CA LYS A 63 -7.55 -14.37 -7.63
C LYS A 63 -8.71 -13.93 -6.75
N CYS A 64 -9.85 -14.60 -6.94
CA CYS A 64 -10.97 -14.43 -6.05
C CYS A 64 -10.62 -14.86 -4.61
N PRO A 65 -11.31 -14.30 -3.61
CA PRO A 65 -11.18 -14.71 -2.21
C PRO A 65 -11.43 -16.22 -2.01
N LEU A 66 -11.09 -16.72 -0.83
CA LEU A 66 -11.37 -18.11 -0.45
C LEU A 66 -12.84 -18.45 -0.63
N ASN A 67 -13.11 -19.63 -1.20
CA ASN A 67 -14.45 -20.09 -1.57
C ASN A 67 -15.16 -19.26 -2.66
N TYR A 68 -14.44 -18.42 -3.40
CA TYR A 68 -14.94 -17.77 -4.60
C TYR A 68 -14.19 -18.23 -5.84
N MET A 69 -14.77 -17.95 -6.99
CA MET A 69 -14.18 -18.21 -8.29
C MET A 69 -14.59 -17.20 -9.33
N THR A 70 -13.71 -16.98 -10.28
CA THR A 70 -13.91 -16.04 -11.38
C THR A 70 -14.83 -16.65 -12.43
N CYS A 71 -15.80 -15.87 -12.91
CA CYS A 71 -16.50 -16.19 -14.15
C CYS A 71 -15.52 -16.02 -15.32
N ILE A 72 -15.51 -16.97 -16.25
CA ILE A 72 -14.49 -17.03 -17.32
C ILE A 72 -14.56 -15.78 -18.19
N GLY A 73 -13.41 -15.15 -18.45
CA GLY A 73 -13.33 -13.95 -19.27
C GLY A 73 -13.89 -12.69 -18.61
N THR A 74 -14.07 -12.70 -17.28
CA THR A 74 -14.52 -11.55 -16.51
C THR A 74 -13.81 -11.47 -15.15
N ASN A 75 -13.82 -10.30 -14.53
CA ASN A 75 -13.33 -10.11 -13.16
C ASN A 75 -14.46 -10.25 -12.11
N LYS A 76 -15.53 -11.00 -12.43
CA LYS A 76 -16.64 -11.24 -11.50
C LYS A 76 -16.36 -12.49 -10.66
N CYS A 77 -16.30 -12.33 -9.34
CA CYS A 77 -16.23 -13.45 -8.40
C CYS A 77 -17.63 -13.91 -7.98
N ILE A 78 -17.90 -15.21 -8.13
CA ILE A 78 -19.09 -15.87 -7.58
C ILE A 78 -18.68 -16.87 -6.51
N HIS A 79 -19.51 -17.06 -5.49
CA HIS A 79 -19.22 -18.01 -4.42
C HIS A 79 -19.34 -19.45 -4.93
N LEU A 80 -18.57 -20.39 -4.38
CA LEU A 80 -18.60 -21.79 -4.82
C LEU A 80 -19.95 -22.49 -4.64
N SER A 81 -20.81 -21.98 -3.76
CA SER A 81 -22.19 -22.45 -3.62
C SER A 81 -23.14 -21.97 -4.71
N GLN A 82 -22.71 -21.03 -5.54
CA GLN A 82 -23.48 -20.50 -6.67
C GLN A 82 -23.28 -21.32 -7.95
N LEU A 83 -22.31 -22.23 -7.96
CA LEU A 83 -22.16 -23.16 -9.07
C LEU A 83 -23.23 -24.23 -9.04
N CYS A 84 -23.85 -24.47 -10.19
CA CYS A 84 -24.84 -25.52 -10.39
C CYS A 84 -26.01 -25.43 -9.38
N ASN A 85 -26.38 -24.21 -8.97
CA ASN A 85 -27.49 -23.89 -8.08
C ASN A 85 -28.83 -23.69 -8.84
N GLY A 86 -28.82 -23.71 -10.17
CA GLY A 86 -29.96 -23.51 -11.05
C GLY A 86 -30.26 -22.04 -11.39
N VAL A 87 -29.37 -21.12 -11.07
CA VAL A 87 -29.46 -19.68 -11.32
C VAL A 87 -28.23 -19.25 -12.12
N TYR A 88 -28.43 -18.47 -13.18
CA TYR A 88 -27.31 -17.91 -13.94
C TYR A 88 -26.71 -16.70 -13.21
N ASP A 89 -25.68 -16.96 -12.42
CA ASP A 89 -24.88 -15.98 -11.71
C ASP A 89 -23.73 -15.44 -12.60
N CYS A 90 -23.16 -16.23 -13.52
CA CYS A 90 -22.19 -15.73 -14.50
C CYS A 90 -22.86 -15.27 -15.80
N SER A 91 -22.31 -14.21 -16.42
CA SER A 91 -22.85 -13.62 -17.67
C SER A 91 -22.76 -14.57 -18.87
N ASP A 92 -21.77 -15.46 -18.87
CA ASP A 92 -21.57 -16.51 -19.86
C ASP A 92 -22.38 -17.79 -19.55
N GLY A 93 -23.06 -17.81 -18.39
CA GLY A 93 -23.76 -18.96 -17.85
C GLY A 93 -22.86 -20.14 -17.49
N TYR A 94 -21.56 -19.87 -17.29
CA TYR A 94 -20.58 -20.89 -16.98
C TYR A 94 -20.96 -21.69 -15.74
N ASP A 95 -21.43 -21.04 -14.69
CA ASP A 95 -21.87 -21.62 -13.44
C ASP A 95 -22.99 -22.68 -13.58
N GLU A 96 -23.76 -22.66 -14.67
CA GLU A 96 -24.89 -23.58 -14.93
C GLU A 96 -24.71 -24.41 -16.22
N GLY A 97 -23.46 -24.64 -16.63
CA GLY A 97 -23.14 -25.37 -17.86
C GLY A 97 -23.42 -26.89 -17.81
N VAL A 98 -23.23 -27.56 -18.94
CA VAL A 98 -23.44 -29.03 -19.08
C VAL A 98 -22.63 -29.88 -18.10
N HIS A 99 -21.47 -29.38 -17.68
CA HIS A 99 -20.55 -30.04 -16.76
C HIS A 99 -21.17 -30.26 -15.37
N CYS A 100 -22.16 -29.46 -14.96
CA CYS A 100 -22.91 -29.64 -13.72
C CYS A 100 -23.55 -31.03 -13.64
N ARG A 101 -24.06 -31.56 -14.75
CA ARG A 101 -24.65 -32.91 -14.81
C ARG A 101 -23.58 -34.00 -14.89
N GLU A 102 -22.55 -33.78 -15.68
CA GLU A 102 -21.50 -34.79 -15.95
C GLU A 102 -20.62 -35.06 -14.73
N LEU A 103 -20.32 -34.02 -13.93
CA LEU A 103 -19.42 -34.11 -12.78
C LEU A 103 -20.15 -34.31 -11.44
N LEU A 104 -21.49 -34.31 -11.44
CA LEU A 104 -22.30 -34.54 -10.23
C LEU A 104 -21.94 -35.85 -9.49
N PRO A 105 -21.76 -37.01 -10.16
CA PRO A 105 -21.40 -38.24 -9.48
C PRO A 105 -20.01 -38.16 -8.80
N ARG A 106 -19.10 -37.34 -9.34
CA ARG A 106 -17.76 -37.15 -8.77
C ARG A 106 -17.85 -36.42 -7.43
N CYS A 107 -18.63 -35.35 -7.34
CA CYS A 107 -18.87 -34.65 -6.08
C CYS A 107 -19.48 -35.57 -5.00
N GLN A 108 -20.39 -36.48 -5.39
CA GLN A 108 -20.99 -37.45 -4.46
C GLN A 108 -19.97 -38.45 -3.90
N GLN A 109 -18.87 -38.71 -4.62
CA GLN A 109 -17.81 -39.64 -4.20
C GLN A 109 -16.65 -38.97 -3.44
N MET A 110 -16.56 -37.64 -3.45
CA MET A 110 -15.43 -36.92 -2.85
C MET A 110 -15.42 -36.90 -1.33
N ASN A 111 -16.54 -37.24 -0.67
CA ASN A 111 -16.65 -37.24 0.81
C ASN A 111 -16.12 -35.95 1.44
N CYS A 112 -16.51 -34.79 0.91
CA CYS A 112 -16.14 -33.49 1.46
C CYS A 112 -16.68 -33.32 2.88
N GLN A 113 -15.89 -32.74 3.79
CA GLN A 113 -16.34 -32.48 5.17
C GLN A 113 -17.51 -31.47 5.22
N TYR A 114 -17.51 -30.47 4.33
CA TYR A 114 -18.56 -29.46 4.26
C TYR A 114 -19.38 -29.55 2.96
N LYS A 115 -18.89 -28.97 1.85
CA LYS A 115 -19.61 -28.97 0.57
C LYS A 115 -18.66 -29.19 -0.61
N CYS A 116 -19.24 -29.65 -1.73
CA CYS A 116 -18.53 -29.85 -2.99
C CYS A 116 -19.03 -28.84 -4.03
N ALA A 117 -18.10 -28.26 -4.78
CA ALA A 117 -18.37 -27.36 -5.89
C ALA A 117 -17.91 -28.01 -7.20
N ILE A 118 -18.72 -27.85 -8.24
CA ILE A 118 -18.44 -28.39 -9.58
C ILE A 118 -17.92 -27.26 -10.45
N THR A 119 -16.69 -27.40 -10.94
CA THR A 119 -16.09 -26.50 -11.93
C THR A 119 -15.85 -27.26 -13.23
N ARG A 120 -15.59 -26.55 -14.34
CA ARG A 120 -15.26 -27.21 -15.62
C ARG A 120 -13.95 -28.00 -15.59
N ASN A 121 -13.00 -27.60 -14.73
CA ASN A 121 -11.74 -28.32 -14.52
C ASN A 121 -11.87 -29.45 -13.48
N GLY A 122 -13.05 -29.68 -12.93
CA GLY A 122 -13.34 -30.78 -12.00
C GLY A 122 -14.12 -30.35 -10.77
N SER A 123 -14.32 -31.31 -9.87
CA SER A 123 -14.98 -31.09 -8.59
C SER A 123 -13.94 -30.77 -7.50
N LYS A 124 -14.23 -29.78 -6.66
CA LYS A 124 -13.41 -29.44 -5.49
C LYS A 124 -14.27 -29.31 -4.23
N CYS A 125 -13.74 -29.76 -3.09
CA CYS A 125 -14.37 -29.46 -1.81
C CYS A 125 -14.10 -28.01 -1.41
N TYR A 126 -15.00 -27.44 -0.62
CA TYR A 126 -14.83 -26.13 -0.01
C TYR A 126 -15.46 -26.12 1.37
N CYS A 127 -15.07 -25.16 2.19
CA CYS A 127 -15.42 -25.07 3.59
C CYS A 127 -16.35 -23.87 3.87
N GLY A 128 -16.87 -23.79 5.09
CA GLY A 128 -17.64 -22.63 5.54
C GLY A 128 -16.75 -21.40 5.74
N ASP A 129 -17.37 -20.28 6.06
CA ASP A 129 -16.63 -19.06 6.45
C ASP A 129 -15.75 -19.35 7.67
N GLY A 130 -14.52 -18.83 7.66
CA GLY A 130 -13.51 -19.07 8.72
C GLY A 130 -12.74 -20.39 8.60
N TYR A 131 -12.94 -21.17 7.53
CA TYR A 131 -12.24 -22.44 7.34
C TYR A 131 -11.69 -22.57 5.91
N GLU A 132 -10.54 -23.22 5.79
CA GLU A 132 -9.90 -23.57 4.53
C GLU A 132 -9.81 -25.08 4.33
N THR A 133 -9.59 -25.50 3.08
CA THR A 133 -9.46 -26.92 2.75
C THR A 133 -8.06 -27.42 3.11
N SER A 134 -7.99 -28.52 3.86
CA SER A 134 -6.73 -29.13 4.27
C SER A 134 -5.97 -29.76 3.08
N ASN A 135 -4.76 -30.27 3.35
CA ASN A 135 -3.88 -30.91 2.36
C ASN A 135 -4.49 -32.13 1.67
N ASP A 136 -5.51 -32.74 2.27
CA ASP A 136 -6.25 -33.86 1.69
C ASP A 136 -7.30 -33.43 0.64
N GLY A 137 -7.52 -32.12 0.49
CA GLY A 137 -8.50 -31.55 -0.44
C GLY A 137 -9.96 -31.79 -0.03
N ARG A 138 -10.24 -32.21 1.20
CA ARG A 138 -11.57 -32.66 1.65
C ARG A 138 -11.96 -32.19 3.05
N SER A 139 -11.01 -32.21 3.98
CA SER A 139 -11.22 -31.81 5.36
C SER A 139 -11.13 -30.30 5.49
N CYS A 140 -11.83 -29.74 6.47
CA CYS A 140 -11.82 -28.31 6.78
C CYS A 140 -10.96 -28.06 8.02
N THR A 141 -10.00 -27.17 7.87
CA THR A 141 -9.15 -26.67 8.95
C THR A 141 -9.44 -25.20 9.18
N ASP A 142 -9.34 -24.78 10.44
CA ASP A 142 -9.47 -23.39 10.83
C ASP A 142 -8.53 -22.50 10.01
N LEU A 143 -9.08 -21.44 9.42
CA LEU A 143 -8.29 -20.46 8.68
C LEU A 143 -7.71 -19.47 9.67
N ASN A 144 -6.39 -19.47 9.85
CA ASN A 144 -5.76 -18.50 10.73
C ASN A 144 -5.62 -17.13 10.04
N GLU A 145 -6.60 -16.25 10.24
CA GLU A 145 -6.60 -14.92 9.62
C GLU A 145 -5.47 -14.02 10.14
N CYS A 146 -4.87 -14.33 11.28
CA CYS A 146 -3.71 -13.60 11.79
C CYS A 146 -2.43 -13.80 10.97
N ASN A 147 -2.39 -14.82 10.11
CA ASN A 147 -1.30 -14.99 9.14
C ASN A 147 -1.46 -14.09 7.91
N THR A 148 -2.63 -13.46 7.74
CA THR A 148 -2.89 -12.50 6.66
C THR A 148 -2.60 -11.09 7.14
N TYR A 149 -1.71 -10.40 6.43
CA TYR A 149 -1.39 -9.00 6.72
C TYR A 149 -2.64 -8.12 6.57
N GLY A 150 -2.88 -7.23 7.54
CA GLY A 150 -4.01 -6.31 7.53
C GLY A 150 -5.32 -6.85 8.11
N SER A 151 -5.40 -8.10 8.58
CA SER A 151 -6.59 -8.63 9.26
C SER A 151 -6.95 -7.84 10.53
N CYS A 152 -5.93 -7.47 11.31
CA CYS A 152 -6.04 -6.55 12.44
C CYS A 152 -4.99 -5.46 12.30
N SER A 153 -5.32 -4.25 12.75
CA SER A 153 -4.37 -3.12 12.73
C SER A 153 -3.22 -3.26 13.74
N GLN A 154 -3.43 -4.01 14.83
CA GLN A 154 -2.45 -4.19 15.90
C GLN A 154 -2.38 -5.65 16.35
N MET A 155 -3.09 -6.04 17.41
CA MET A 155 -3.01 -7.38 17.98
C MET A 155 -4.10 -8.26 17.39
N CYS A 156 -3.72 -9.46 16.95
CA CYS A 156 -4.62 -10.48 16.42
C CYS A 156 -4.53 -11.77 17.25
N VAL A 157 -5.67 -12.36 17.57
CA VAL A 157 -5.77 -13.66 18.21
C VAL A 157 -6.70 -14.54 17.39
N ASN A 158 -6.15 -15.63 16.87
CA ASN A 158 -6.89 -16.62 16.10
C ASN A 158 -7.81 -17.45 17.01
N THR A 159 -9.00 -17.78 16.53
CA THR A 159 -10.01 -18.59 17.22
C THR A 159 -10.60 -19.61 16.25
N ASP A 160 -11.22 -20.69 16.74
CA ASP A 160 -11.80 -21.67 15.82
C ASP A 160 -12.97 -21.06 15.01
N GLY A 161 -12.79 -20.97 13.69
CA GLY A 161 -13.70 -20.40 12.70
C GLY A 161 -13.72 -18.87 12.65
N SER A 162 -12.81 -18.17 13.33
CA SER A 162 -12.78 -16.70 13.35
C SER A 162 -11.49 -16.13 13.98
N TYR A 163 -11.46 -14.83 14.20
CA TYR A 163 -10.38 -14.17 14.93
C TYR A 163 -10.90 -12.97 15.71
N THR A 164 -10.10 -12.52 16.67
CA THR A 164 -10.39 -11.32 17.44
C THR A 164 -9.22 -10.34 17.38
N CYS A 165 -9.53 -9.08 17.09
CA CYS A 165 -8.55 -8.00 17.14
C CYS A 165 -8.63 -7.27 18.48
N SER A 166 -7.48 -6.82 18.96
CA SER A 166 -7.37 -5.95 20.13
C SER A 166 -6.30 -4.89 19.93
N CYS A 167 -6.32 -3.87 20.79
CA CYS A 167 -5.42 -2.74 20.69
C CYS A 167 -4.47 -2.70 21.89
N VAL A 168 -3.25 -2.21 21.65
CA VAL A 168 -2.28 -1.95 22.71
C VAL A 168 -2.76 -0.79 23.60
N GLU A 169 -2.14 -0.65 24.78
CA GLU A 169 -2.45 0.45 25.69
C GLU A 169 -2.31 1.81 24.99
N GLY A 170 -3.24 2.72 25.27
CA GLY A 170 -3.30 4.02 24.59
C GLY A 170 -4.09 4.02 23.28
N TYR A 171 -4.67 2.89 22.85
CA TYR A 171 -5.53 2.79 21.66
C TYR A 171 -6.92 2.24 21.99
N VAL A 172 -7.87 2.46 21.09
CA VAL A 172 -9.28 2.03 21.19
C VAL A 172 -9.69 1.32 19.90
N LEU A 173 -10.27 0.13 20.06
CA LEU A 173 -10.82 -0.65 18.96
C LEU A 173 -12.01 0.09 18.34
N GLN A 174 -12.00 0.21 17.01
CA GLN A 174 -13.04 0.90 16.25
C GLN A 174 -14.25 -0.04 16.00
N PRO A 175 -15.40 0.52 15.58
CA PRO A 175 -16.62 -0.28 15.33
C PRO A 175 -16.49 -1.36 14.25
N ASP A 176 -15.45 -1.29 13.42
CA ASP A 176 -15.12 -2.33 12.44
C ASP A 176 -14.49 -3.59 13.08
N ASN A 177 -14.23 -3.57 14.39
CA ASN A 177 -13.55 -4.61 15.17
C ASN A 177 -12.15 -4.99 14.64
N LYS A 178 -11.49 -4.11 13.88
CA LYS A 178 -10.17 -4.37 13.29
C LYS A 178 -9.20 -3.21 13.48
N SER A 179 -9.70 -1.98 13.37
CA SER A 179 -8.89 -0.78 13.42
C SER A 179 -8.70 -0.29 14.85
N CYS A 180 -7.49 0.15 15.17
CA CYS A 180 -7.13 0.71 16.45
C CYS A 180 -6.82 2.19 16.29
N LYS A 181 -7.57 3.04 16.98
CA LYS A 181 -7.35 4.49 16.99
C LYS A 181 -6.72 4.91 18.29
N ALA A 182 -5.67 5.74 18.23
CA ALA A 182 -5.04 6.28 19.42
C ALA A 182 -6.07 7.05 20.26
N LYS A 183 -6.04 6.84 21.58
CA LYS A 183 -6.72 7.71 22.55
C LYS A 183 -6.08 9.08 22.42
N ASN A 184 -6.89 10.08 22.08
CA ASN A 184 -6.40 11.45 21.99
C ASN A 184 -6.28 12.00 23.42
N GLU A 185 -5.22 11.63 24.11
CA GLU A 185 -4.93 12.05 25.49
C GLU A 185 -3.61 12.83 25.55
N PRO A 186 -3.65 14.12 25.91
CA PRO A 186 -4.83 14.91 26.25
C PRO A 186 -5.62 15.37 25.00
N ALA A 187 -6.94 15.53 25.13
CA ALA A 187 -7.84 15.80 24.00
C ALA A 187 -7.58 17.15 23.31
N ASP A 188 -6.88 18.07 23.98
CA ASP A 188 -6.47 19.37 23.46
C ASP A 188 -5.22 19.31 22.57
N ARG A 189 -4.65 18.12 22.33
CA ARG A 189 -3.48 17.91 21.47
C ARG A 189 -3.81 16.95 20.31
N PRO A 190 -4.50 17.43 19.26
CA PRO A 190 -4.81 16.60 18.09
C PRO A 190 -3.54 16.22 17.32
N PRO A 191 -3.56 15.06 16.63
CA PRO A 191 -2.45 14.66 15.78
C PRO A 191 -2.28 15.62 14.59
N PHE A 192 -1.03 15.87 14.23
CA PHE A 192 -0.65 16.70 13.10
C PHE A 192 0.51 16.05 12.34
N LEU A 193 0.60 16.37 11.06
CA LEU A 193 1.67 16.01 10.16
C LEU A 193 2.61 17.21 10.02
N LEU A 194 3.91 16.98 10.17
CA LEU A 194 4.96 17.96 9.89
C LEU A 194 5.54 17.66 8.51
N ILE A 195 5.46 18.63 7.60
CA ILE A 195 6.01 18.52 6.26
C ILE A 195 7.02 19.64 6.07
N ALA A 196 8.26 19.30 5.73
CA ALA A 196 9.23 20.28 5.27
C ALA A 196 9.34 20.24 3.75
N ASN A 197 9.35 21.42 3.13
CA ASN A 197 9.69 21.60 1.72
C ASN A 197 10.98 22.45 1.60
N SER A 198 11.32 22.86 0.38
CA SER A 198 12.54 23.65 0.13
C SER A 198 12.55 25.04 0.77
N GLU A 199 11.40 25.54 1.25
CA GLU A 199 11.23 26.92 1.72
C GLU A 199 10.57 27.06 3.10
N THR A 200 9.83 26.05 3.55
CA THR A 200 8.94 26.14 4.71
C THR A 200 8.80 24.80 5.42
N ILE A 201 8.56 24.87 6.73
CA ILE A 201 8.01 23.77 7.51
C ILE A 201 6.52 24.07 7.73
N GLU A 202 5.66 23.13 7.35
CA GLU A 202 4.21 23.20 7.45
C GLU A 202 3.68 22.19 8.48
N VAL A 203 2.62 22.60 9.20
CA VAL A 203 1.92 21.79 10.19
C VAL A 203 0.49 21.56 9.73
N LEU A 204 0.12 20.31 9.45
CA LEU A 204 -1.23 19.96 8.98
C LEU A 204 -1.94 19.09 10.00
N HIS A 205 -3.12 19.49 10.47
CA HIS A 205 -3.91 18.58 11.30
C HIS A 205 -4.50 17.45 10.44
N LEU A 206 -4.53 16.23 10.99
CA LEU A 206 -5.09 15.07 10.29
C LEU A 206 -6.61 15.16 10.07
N ASN A 207 -7.28 16.14 10.69
CA ASN A 207 -8.69 16.43 10.45
C ASN A 207 -8.93 17.31 9.21
N GLY A 208 -7.88 17.66 8.46
CA GLY A 208 -7.95 18.51 7.27
C GLY A 208 -8.02 20.01 7.54
N SER A 209 -8.01 20.45 8.80
CA SER A 209 -7.90 21.89 9.11
C SER A 209 -6.46 22.37 8.85
N LYS A 210 -6.33 23.33 7.92
CA LYS A 210 -5.03 23.96 7.63
C LYS A 210 -4.62 24.84 8.81
N VAL A 211 -3.53 24.49 9.48
CA VAL A 211 -2.84 25.40 10.40
C VAL A 211 -1.62 25.95 9.68
N SER A 212 -1.76 27.16 9.14
CA SER A 212 -0.69 27.88 8.44
C SER A 212 0.36 28.44 9.40
N ALA A 213 0.94 27.60 10.26
CA ALA A 213 2.21 27.94 10.88
C ALA A 213 3.31 27.68 9.86
N ARG A 214 3.72 28.74 9.18
CA ARG A 214 4.83 28.71 8.21
C ARG A 214 6.04 29.31 8.90
N THR A 215 7.07 28.52 9.12
CA THR A 215 8.40 29.08 9.41
C THR A 215 9.16 29.16 8.10
N PRO A 216 9.51 30.36 7.63
CA PRO A 216 10.37 30.51 6.46
C PRO A 216 11.74 29.93 6.81
N VAL A 217 12.17 28.93 6.06
CA VAL A 217 13.52 28.40 6.11
C VAL A 217 14.37 29.30 5.20
N LYS A 218 15.37 29.99 5.76
CA LYS A 218 16.15 30.99 5.02
C LYS A 218 17.04 30.33 3.96
N GLY A 219 16.52 30.13 2.75
CA GLY A 219 17.30 29.89 1.52
C GLY A 219 17.99 28.52 1.39
N SER A 220 17.69 27.58 2.28
CA SER A 220 18.24 26.22 2.27
C SER A 220 17.13 25.19 2.34
N SER A 221 17.27 24.08 1.60
CA SER A 221 16.36 22.95 1.73
C SER A 221 16.56 22.26 3.07
N VAL A 222 15.45 21.96 3.75
CA VAL A 222 15.46 21.09 4.93
C VAL A 222 15.78 19.67 4.47
N LEU A 223 16.85 19.08 5.00
CA LEU A 223 17.26 17.71 4.66
C LEU A 223 16.48 16.68 5.49
N THR A 224 16.31 16.96 6.77
CA THR A 224 15.63 16.09 7.73
C THR A 224 15.06 16.92 8.87
N LEU A 225 13.95 16.45 9.45
CA LEU A 225 13.28 17.06 10.58
C LEU A 225 12.89 15.97 11.58
N ASP A 226 12.92 16.30 12.86
CA ASP A 226 12.44 15.43 13.93
C ASP A 226 11.69 16.25 14.99
N TYR A 227 10.86 15.57 15.77
CA TYR A 227 9.98 16.16 16.76
C TYR A 227 10.17 15.56 18.16
N SER A 228 10.52 16.41 19.11
CA SER A 228 10.54 16.04 20.53
C SER A 228 9.17 16.30 21.16
N TYR A 229 8.43 15.21 21.42
CA TYR A 229 7.14 15.25 22.12
C TYR A 229 7.25 15.78 23.56
N ARG A 230 8.38 15.54 24.25
CA ARG A 230 8.58 15.96 25.64
C ARG A 230 8.78 17.47 25.78
N GLU A 231 9.46 18.07 24.81
CA GLU A 231 9.86 19.48 24.83
C GLU A 231 9.01 20.35 23.91
N ASP A 232 8.03 19.75 23.21
CA ASP A 232 7.23 20.38 22.15
C ASP A 232 8.11 21.18 21.17
N THR A 233 9.19 20.52 20.71
CA THR A 233 10.24 21.15 19.91
C THR A 233 10.44 20.41 18.61
N ILE A 234 10.47 21.14 17.49
CA ILE A 234 10.83 20.63 16.18
C ILE A 234 12.28 21.02 15.93
N CYS A 235 13.10 20.06 15.50
CA CYS A 235 14.48 20.33 15.13
C CYS A 235 14.75 19.83 13.70
N TRP A 236 15.57 20.56 12.94
CA TRP A 236 15.88 20.24 11.56
C TRP A 236 17.31 20.60 11.19
N ILE A 237 17.78 20.01 10.09
CA ILE A 237 19.09 20.27 9.49
C ILE A 237 18.89 20.77 8.07
N GLU A 238 19.65 21.81 7.69
CA GLU A 238 19.61 22.41 6.35
C GLU A 238 20.81 21.97 5.50
N SER A 239 20.58 21.78 4.19
CA SER A 239 21.59 21.25 3.26
C SER A 239 22.80 22.16 3.04
N ARG A 240 22.67 23.48 3.24
CA ARG A 240 23.75 24.46 3.02
C ARG A 240 24.56 24.78 4.26
N ASP A 241 24.19 24.25 5.42
CA ASP A 241 24.93 24.49 6.66
C ASP A 241 26.19 23.59 6.69
N LEU A 242 27.34 24.17 6.33
CA LEU A 242 28.68 23.54 6.39
C LEU A 242 29.11 23.16 7.81
N ALA A 243 28.40 23.65 8.83
CA ALA A 243 28.59 23.30 10.22
C ALA A 243 27.45 22.36 10.66
N SER A 244 27.74 21.38 11.51
CA SER A 244 26.75 20.50 12.14
C SER A 244 25.82 21.27 13.10
N GLN A 245 25.01 22.16 12.55
CA GLN A 245 24.07 23.00 13.27
C GLN A 245 22.69 22.37 13.20
N LEU A 246 22.13 22.08 14.37
CA LEU A 246 20.76 21.63 14.53
C LEU A 246 19.92 22.85 14.88
N LYS A 247 19.01 23.23 13.98
CA LYS A 247 18.06 24.34 14.21
C LYS A 247 16.85 23.77 14.91
N CYS A 248 16.35 24.47 15.92
CA CYS A 248 15.20 24.03 16.69
C CYS A 248 14.23 25.17 16.93
N THR A 249 12.94 24.87 16.99
CA THR A 249 11.89 25.81 17.36
C THR A 249 10.82 25.15 18.23
N LYS A 250 10.22 25.92 19.14
CA LYS A 250 9.07 25.45 19.91
C LYS A 250 7.79 25.56 19.10
N ILE A 251 6.97 24.50 19.16
CA ILE A 251 5.60 24.51 18.63
C ILE A 251 4.60 24.69 19.77
N THR A 252 3.69 25.64 19.61
CA THR A 252 2.58 25.83 20.54
C THR A 252 1.46 24.82 20.27
N LYS A 253 0.55 24.64 21.24
CA LYS A 253 -0.65 23.79 21.07
C LYS A 253 -1.52 24.17 19.87
N ALA A 254 -1.49 25.44 19.46
CA ALA A 254 -2.21 25.95 18.28
C ALA A 254 -1.43 25.73 16.97
N GLY A 255 -0.35 24.92 17.00
CA GLY A 255 0.53 24.64 15.88
C GLY A 255 1.46 25.79 15.49
N LYS A 256 1.42 26.94 16.18
CA LYS A 256 2.29 28.09 15.86
C LYS A 256 3.73 27.82 16.32
N LEU A 257 4.67 28.09 15.42
CA LEU A 257 6.11 28.01 15.66
C LEU A 257 6.59 29.32 16.30
N THR A 258 7.51 29.23 17.24
CA THR A 258 7.90 30.36 18.11
C THR A 258 9.42 30.56 18.11
N ASP A 259 10.05 30.61 19.28
CA ASP A 259 11.47 30.92 19.42
C ASP A 259 12.32 29.94 18.60
N GLU A 260 13.19 30.46 17.74
CA GLU A 260 14.17 29.66 17.00
C GLU A 260 15.53 29.78 17.67
N TRP A 261 16.23 28.65 17.84
CA TRP A 261 17.59 28.62 18.35
C TRP A 261 18.42 27.54 17.63
N ILE A 262 19.74 27.68 17.73
CA ILE A 262 20.70 26.80 17.09
C ILE A 262 21.46 26.02 18.16
N ILE A 263 21.53 24.71 17.98
CA ILE A 263 22.35 23.81 18.77
C ILE A 263 23.57 23.43 17.90
N ASN A 264 24.76 23.82 18.35
CA ASN A 264 25.99 23.40 17.69
C ASN A 264 26.30 21.96 18.10
N VAL A 265 26.17 21.02 17.17
CA VAL A 265 26.55 19.63 17.38
C VAL A 265 28.07 19.55 17.23
N VAL A 266 28.77 19.55 18.37
CA VAL A 266 30.22 19.34 18.36
C VAL A 266 30.46 17.92 17.88
N GLN A 267 31.10 17.75 16.71
CA GLN A 267 31.64 16.45 16.31
C GLN A 267 32.73 16.05 17.32
N TYR A 268 32.35 15.33 18.36
CA TYR A 268 33.30 14.46 19.03
C TYR A 268 33.61 13.35 18.02
N LEU A 269 34.68 13.55 17.24
CA LEU A 269 35.42 12.47 16.61
C LEU A 269 35.90 11.55 17.74
N HIS A 270 35.03 10.66 18.21
CA HIS A 270 35.47 9.41 18.79
C HIS A 270 36.13 8.65 17.65
N ILE A 271 37.45 8.84 17.53
CA ILE A 271 38.33 7.91 16.86
C ILE A 271 38.09 6.57 17.55
N CYS A 272 37.27 5.71 16.94
CA CYS A 272 37.26 4.29 17.27
C CYS A 272 38.65 3.77 16.87
N SER A 273 39.59 3.79 17.82
CA SER A 273 40.91 3.24 17.60
C SER A 273 40.81 1.72 17.55
N ARG A 274 41.10 1.18 16.37
CA ARG A 274 41.59 -0.17 16.04
C ARG A 274 41.13 -1.35 16.89
#